data_AF-A0A7Z9ZLZ4-F1
#
_entry.id   AF-A0A7Z9ZLZ4-F1
#
_cell.length_a   1.000
_cell.length_b   1.000
_cell.length_c   1.000
_cell.angle_alpha   90.00
_cell.angle_beta   90.00
_cell.angle_gamma   90.00
#
_symmetry.space_group_name_H-M   'P 1'
#
loop_
_entity.id
_entity.type
_entity.pdbx_description
1 polymer ?
#
loop_
_entity_poly.entity_id
_entity_poly.type
_entity_poly.pdbx_seq_one_letter_code
_entity_poly.pdbx_strand_id
1 'polypeptide(L)'
;MGLRLFNREELLGREIDAVRLGRLWRVFRRHLVWEWWLFDRKWEEVPRFLRWTGWPVGFYLRDVPAILRRSSLAMLVVLAGIVGAAVLGWNIASRYPVALSLGEPGRDLFGGITPAFILGNNLRALTLAAILGTFSFGSLAVLPLLVTLGLATYLGLLLLWSGYSPWVFISLIAPHGLLELPAAFLWCATAVRLGAAFIAPPPGMAVGEGWLQALADFLKIALLVVLPALMVAALIEVRLTPVVAMWVFWAYGR
;
A
#
# COMPACT_ATOMS: atom_id res chain seq x y z
N MET A 1 -10.10 -34.06 4.78
CA MET A 1 -10.13 -33.37 3.46
C MET A 1 -11.51 -33.37 2.78
N GLY A 2 -12.38 -34.37 3.00
CA GLY A 2 -13.69 -34.47 2.30
C GLY A 2 -14.74 -33.39 2.58
N LEU A 3 -14.86 -32.89 3.82
CA LEU A 3 -15.87 -31.85 4.17
C LEU A 3 -15.64 -30.49 3.48
N ARG A 4 -14.40 -30.18 3.10
CA ARG A 4 -14.07 -28.95 2.34
C ARG A 4 -14.41 -29.07 0.85
N LEU A 5 -14.42 -30.28 0.29
CA LEU A 5 -14.80 -30.52 -1.11
C LEU A 5 -16.32 -30.46 -1.27
N PHE A 6 -17.06 -31.07 -0.34
CA PHE A 6 -18.52 -31.12 -0.37
C PHE A 6 -19.16 -29.72 -0.28
N ASN A 7 -18.63 -28.85 0.59
CA ASN A 7 -19.07 -27.46 0.68
C ASN A 7 -18.76 -26.65 -0.58
N ARG A 8 -17.69 -26.99 -1.32
CA ARG A 8 -17.36 -26.33 -2.60
C ARG A 8 -18.38 -26.68 -3.67
N GLU A 9 -18.85 -27.92 -3.76
CA GLU A 9 -19.85 -28.34 -4.75
C GLU A 9 -21.23 -27.70 -4.53
N GLU A 10 -21.68 -27.60 -3.28
CA GLU A 10 -22.96 -26.94 -2.95
C GLU A 10 -22.92 -25.42 -3.18
N LEU A 11 -21.75 -24.78 -2.97
CA LEU A 11 -21.54 -23.36 -3.26
C LEU A 11 -21.37 -23.09 -4.77
N LEU A 12 -20.71 -23.99 -5.51
CA LEU A 12 -20.60 -23.93 -6.97
C LEU A 12 -21.97 -24.11 -7.65
N GLY A 13 -22.82 -24.99 -7.12
CA GLY A 13 -24.21 -25.15 -7.59
C GLY A 13 -25.05 -23.88 -7.42
N ARG A 14 -24.75 -23.04 -6.41
CA ARG A 14 -25.41 -21.74 -6.20
C ARG A 14 -24.87 -20.60 -7.08
N GLU A 15 -23.61 -20.67 -7.53
CA GLU A 15 -23.00 -19.63 -8.37
C GLU A 15 -23.37 -19.77 -9.86
N ILE A 16 -23.66 -20.99 -10.33
CA ILE A 16 -24.11 -21.24 -11.71
C ILE A 16 -25.53 -20.70 -11.93
N ASP A 17 -26.31 -20.53 -10.86
CA ASP A 17 -27.70 -20.08 -10.90
C ASP A 17 -27.81 -18.54 -10.97
N ALA A 18 -27.51 -18.02 -12.16
CA ALA A 18 -27.68 -16.64 -12.64
C ALA A 18 -26.79 -15.55 -11.98
N VAL A 19 -25.76 -15.11 -12.72
CA VAL A 19 -25.03 -13.85 -12.49
C VAL A 19 -26.00 -12.67 -12.66
N ARG A 20 -26.70 -12.30 -11.59
CA ARG A 20 -27.54 -11.08 -11.56
C ARG A 20 -26.68 -9.92 -11.09
N LEU A 21 -26.26 -9.05 -12.01
CA LEU A 21 -25.46 -7.84 -11.73
C LEU A 21 -26.01 -7.01 -10.55
N GLY A 22 -27.34 -6.88 -10.44
CA GLY A 22 -27.98 -6.16 -9.33
C GLY A 22 -27.75 -6.81 -7.95
N ARG A 23 -27.61 -8.14 -7.88
CA ARG A 23 -27.29 -8.86 -6.64
C ARG A 23 -25.82 -8.65 -6.27
N LEU A 24 -24.91 -8.74 -7.23
CA LEU A 24 -23.48 -8.48 -7.04
C LEU A 24 -23.25 -7.05 -6.55
N TRP A 25 -23.91 -6.05 -7.16
CA TRP A 25 -23.82 -4.67 -6.72
C TRP A 25 -24.31 -4.46 -5.28
N ARG A 26 -25.41 -5.13 -4.89
CA ARG A 26 -25.93 -5.05 -3.52
C ARG A 26 -24.95 -5.64 -2.50
N VAL A 27 -24.35 -6.79 -2.82
CA VAL A 27 -23.32 -7.44 -1.97
C VAL A 27 -22.10 -6.53 -1.85
N PHE A 28 -21.59 -6.02 -2.97
CA PHE A 28 -20.46 -5.09 -2.98
C PHE A 28 -20.73 -3.83 -2.15
N ARG A 29 -21.88 -3.18 -2.36
CA ARG A 29 -22.28 -1.99 -1.60
C ARG A 29 -22.37 -2.26 -0.10
N ARG A 30 -22.83 -3.45 0.30
CA ARG A 30 -22.85 -3.86 1.71
C ARG A 30 -21.46 -3.90 2.34
N HIS A 31 -20.43 -4.30 1.58
CA HIS A 31 -19.04 -4.33 2.06
C HIS A 31 -18.32 -2.99 1.96
N LEU A 32 -18.77 -2.11 1.05
CA LEU A 32 -18.21 -0.78 0.85
C LEU A 32 -18.65 0.21 1.94
N VAL A 33 -19.85 0.04 2.48
CA VAL A 33 -20.39 0.87 3.57
C VAL A 33 -19.94 0.30 4.92
N TRP A 34 -19.63 1.19 5.86
CA TRP A 34 -19.37 0.83 7.25
C TRP A 34 -20.38 1.51 8.17
N GLU A 35 -20.52 0.92 9.35
CA GLU A 35 -21.46 1.39 10.36
C GLU A 35 -20.89 2.57 11.14
N TRP A 36 -21.79 3.45 11.59
CA TRP A 36 -21.46 4.45 12.58
C TRP A 36 -21.03 3.77 13.88
N TRP A 37 -19.92 4.21 14.47
CA TRP A 37 -19.46 3.70 15.75
C TRP A 37 -18.64 4.76 16.51
N LEU A 38 -18.94 4.94 17.80
CA LEU A 38 -18.22 5.88 18.67
C LEU A 38 -18.05 5.30 20.08
N PHE A 39 -16.98 4.51 20.30
CA PHE A 39 -16.64 3.93 21.62
C PHE A 39 -17.83 3.21 22.30
N ASP A 40 -18.58 2.44 21.50
CA ASP A 40 -19.78 1.69 21.92
C ASP A 40 -20.92 2.55 22.54
N ARG A 41 -20.88 3.88 22.37
CA ARG A 41 -21.98 4.76 22.76
C ARG A 41 -23.17 4.59 21.83
N LYS A 42 -24.38 4.71 22.38
CA LYS A 42 -25.60 4.74 21.56
C LYS A 42 -25.70 6.07 20.83
N TRP A 43 -26.33 6.05 19.65
CA TRP A 43 -26.56 7.27 18.84
C TRP A 43 -27.29 8.38 19.62
N GLU A 44 -28.21 7.99 20.51
CA GLU A 44 -28.99 8.90 21.35
C GLU A 44 -28.14 9.61 22.41
N GLU A 45 -27.10 8.95 22.92
CA GLU A 45 -26.22 9.43 24.00
C GLU A 45 -25.20 10.48 23.51
N VAL A 46 -25.05 10.64 22.19
CA VAL A 46 -24.06 11.54 21.59
C VAL A 46 -24.72 12.88 21.24
N PRO A 47 -24.15 14.03 21.65
CA PRO A 47 -24.63 15.36 21.27
C PRO A 47 -24.73 15.50 19.75
N ARG A 48 -25.81 16.14 19.24
CA ARG A 48 -26.10 16.24 17.80
C ARG A 48 -24.89 16.73 16.98
N PHE A 49 -24.16 17.73 17.48
CA PHE A 49 -23.00 18.31 16.79
C PHE A 49 -21.80 17.36 16.71
N LEU A 50 -21.74 16.31 17.53
CA LEU A 50 -20.63 15.35 17.57
C LEU A 50 -20.99 14.02 16.88
N ARG A 51 -22.26 13.80 16.53
CA ARG A 51 -22.71 12.55 15.89
C ARG A 51 -22.01 12.25 14.57
N TRP A 52 -21.59 13.27 13.81
CA TRP A 52 -20.89 13.05 12.55
C TRP A 52 -19.52 12.36 12.75
N THR A 53 -18.89 12.47 13.92
CA THR A 53 -17.54 11.90 14.16
C THR A 53 -17.54 10.38 14.28
N GLY A 54 -18.66 9.75 14.65
CA GLY A 54 -18.70 8.29 14.76
C GLY A 54 -18.61 7.58 13.41
N TRP A 55 -18.82 8.27 12.29
CA TRP A 55 -18.60 7.68 10.97
C TRP A 55 -17.10 7.53 10.62
N PRO A 56 -16.27 8.60 10.66
CA PRO A 56 -14.83 8.46 10.46
C PRO A 56 -14.17 7.66 11.60
N VAL A 57 -14.60 7.83 12.86
CA VAL A 57 -14.05 7.06 13.98
C VAL A 57 -14.32 5.57 13.82
N GLY A 58 -15.54 5.17 13.46
CA GLY A 58 -15.88 3.78 13.16
C GLY A 58 -15.03 3.20 12.02
N PHE A 59 -14.77 3.99 10.97
CA PHE A 59 -13.88 3.58 9.90
C PHE A 59 -12.45 3.30 10.40
N TYR A 60 -11.79 4.31 10.98
CA TYR A 60 -10.37 4.23 11.32
C TYR A 60 -10.09 3.29 12.50
N LEU A 61 -10.98 3.18 13.49
CA LEU A 61 -10.74 2.38 14.70
C LEU A 61 -11.34 0.98 14.66
N ARG A 62 -12.38 0.73 13.84
CA ARG A 62 -13.05 -0.58 13.77
C ARG A 62 -12.84 -1.26 12.43
N ASP A 63 -13.15 -0.57 11.32
CA ASP A 63 -13.12 -1.19 10.00
C ASP A 63 -11.68 -1.38 9.49
N VAL A 64 -10.82 -0.36 9.57
CA VAL A 64 -9.41 -0.46 9.13
C VAL A 64 -8.69 -1.62 9.86
N PRO A 65 -8.69 -1.73 11.20
CA PRO A 65 -8.07 -2.88 11.87
C PRO A 65 -8.68 -4.23 11.50
N ALA A 66 -9.99 -4.29 11.19
CA ALA A 66 -10.61 -5.50 10.69
C ALA A 66 -10.10 -5.87 9.28
N ILE A 67 -9.94 -4.89 8.38
CA ILE A 67 -9.35 -5.08 7.05
C ILE A 67 -7.90 -5.55 7.16
N LEU A 68 -7.11 -4.96 8.06
CA LEU A 68 -5.71 -5.34 8.28
C LEU A 68 -5.60 -6.76 8.83
N ARG A 69 -6.44 -7.14 9.81
CA ARG A 69 -6.49 -8.52 10.32
C ARG A 69 -6.85 -9.54 9.24
N ARG A 70 -7.81 -9.21 8.36
CA ARG A 70 -8.15 -10.04 7.19
C ARG A 70 -7.00 -10.11 6.17
N SER A 71 -6.10 -9.14 6.15
CA SER A 71 -4.95 -9.07 5.23
C SER A 71 -3.63 -9.50 5.85
N SER A 72 -3.63 -10.06 7.07
CA SER A 72 -2.39 -10.32 7.82
C SER A 72 -1.38 -11.21 7.09
N LEU A 73 -1.86 -12.28 6.43
CA LEU A 73 -1.00 -13.15 5.61
C LEU A 73 -0.43 -12.42 4.41
N ALA A 74 -1.25 -11.62 3.73
CA ALA A 74 -0.79 -10.82 2.60
C ALA A 74 0.24 -9.77 3.04
N MET A 75 0.02 -9.11 4.18
CA MET A 75 0.97 -8.19 4.80
C MET A 75 2.31 -8.88 5.10
N LEU A 76 2.28 -10.11 5.62
CA LEU A 76 3.50 -10.90 5.87
C LEU A 76 4.24 -11.22 4.56
N VAL A 77 3.52 -11.57 3.49
CA VAL A 77 4.11 -11.80 2.16
C VAL A 77 4.77 -10.53 1.62
N VAL A 78 4.11 -9.37 1.72
CA VAL A 78 4.71 -8.10 1.30
C VAL A 78 5.94 -7.78 2.13
N LEU A 79 5.87 -7.94 3.46
CA LEU A 79 7.00 -7.68 4.36
C LEU A 79 8.20 -8.58 4.03
N ALA A 80 7.96 -9.88 3.84
CA ALA A 80 9.00 -10.82 3.41
C ALA A 80 9.60 -10.42 2.06
N GLY A 81 8.77 -9.97 1.12
CA GLY A 81 9.20 -9.43 -0.16
C GLY A 81 10.09 -8.20 -0.01
N ILE A 82 9.73 -7.25 0.86
CA ILE A 82 10.52 -6.04 1.14
C ILE A 82 11.91 -6.42 1.67
N VAL A 83 11.97 -7.34 2.64
CA VAL A 83 13.25 -7.85 3.16
C VAL A 83 14.05 -8.52 2.04
N GLY A 84 13.41 -9.36 1.23
CA GLY A 84 14.05 -10.00 0.07
C GLY A 84 14.59 -9.00 -0.94
N ALA A 85 13.85 -7.92 -1.23
CA ALA A 85 14.28 -6.85 -2.12
C ALA A 85 15.50 -6.09 -1.58
N ALA A 86 15.53 -5.80 -0.28
CA ALA A 86 16.68 -5.18 0.36
C ALA A 86 17.92 -6.10 0.30
N VAL A 87 17.76 -7.39 0.62
CA VAL A 87 18.83 -8.39 0.50
C VAL A 87 19.32 -8.50 -0.95
N LEU A 88 18.41 -8.48 -1.92
CA LEU A 88 18.77 -8.51 -3.34
C LEU A 88 19.55 -7.26 -3.74
N GLY A 89 19.09 -6.07 -3.36
CA GLY A 89 19.78 -4.81 -3.60
C GLY A 89 21.20 -4.80 -3.00
N TRP A 90 21.35 -5.33 -1.78
CA TRP A 90 22.65 -5.54 -1.15
C TRP A 90 23.56 -6.47 -1.95
N ASN A 91 23.05 -7.62 -2.36
CA ASN A 91 23.81 -8.60 -3.14
C ASN A 91 24.27 -8.03 -4.48
N ILE A 92 23.39 -7.29 -5.16
CA ILE A 92 23.71 -6.62 -6.42
C ILE A 92 24.80 -5.57 -6.20
N ALA A 93 24.65 -4.69 -5.19
CA ALA A 93 25.65 -3.68 -4.87
C ALA A 93 27.02 -4.32 -4.63
N SER A 94 27.06 -5.38 -3.82
CA SER A 94 28.29 -6.09 -3.46
C SER A 94 29.01 -6.72 -4.66
N ARG A 95 28.26 -7.13 -5.70
CA ARG A 95 28.81 -7.77 -6.92
C ARG A 95 29.17 -6.75 -8.00
N TYR A 96 28.42 -5.66 -8.07
CA TYR A 96 28.55 -4.63 -9.09
C TYR A 96 28.72 -3.25 -8.43
N PRO A 97 29.81 -3.03 -7.69
CA PRO A 97 30.07 -1.73 -7.08
C PRO A 97 30.38 -0.71 -8.18
N VAL A 98 29.70 0.44 -8.11
CA VAL A 98 29.95 1.59 -8.98
C VAL A 98 30.24 2.79 -8.08
N ALA A 99 31.37 3.45 -8.31
CA ALA A 99 31.71 4.67 -7.60
C ALA A 99 30.71 5.79 -8.00
N LEU A 100 29.97 6.31 -7.03
CA LEU A 100 29.08 7.45 -7.22
C LEU A 100 29.80 8.74 -6.83
N SER A 101 29.61 9.78 -7.63
CA SER A 101 30.00 11.14 -7.29
C SER A 101 28.78 12.03 -7.51
N LEU A 102 28.23 12.56 -6.42
CA LEU A 102 27.01 13.38 -6.44
C LEU A 102 27.19 14.79 -7.02
N GLY A 103 28.41 15.17 -7.43
CA GLY A 103 28.72 16.54 -7.83
C GLY A 103 28.39 17.56 -6.74
N GLU A 104 28.37 18.85 -7.08
CA GLU A 104 27.79 19.88 -6.21
C GLU A 104 26.30 19.99 -6.49
N PRO A 105 25.42 19.70 -5.51
CA PRO A 105 23.99 19.76 -5.74
C PRO A 105 23.52 21.21 -5.90
N GLY A 106 23.10 21.56 -7.12
CA GLY A 106 22.47 22.84 -7.44
C GLY A 106 20.98 22.85 -7.11
N ARG A 107 20.40 24.05 -6.92
CA ARG A 107 18.96 24.25 -6.63
C ARG A 107 18.04 23.71 -7.74
N ASP A 108 18.54 23.58 -8.96
CA ASP A 108 17.76 23.14 -10.12
C ASP A 108 17.62 21.62 -10.24
N LEU A 109 18.34 20.82 -9.43
CA LEU A 109 18.27 19.35 -9.46
C LEU A 109 16.85 18.80 -9.24
N PHE A 110 16.00 19.55 -8.56
CA PHE A 110 14.59 19.21 -8.29
C PHE A 110 13.62 20.22 -8.93
N GLY A 111 14.12 21.13 -9.77
CA GLY A 111 13.34 22.14 -10.45
C GLY A 111 12.35 21.53 -11.44
N GLY A 112 11.09 21.97 -11.39
CA GLY A 112 10.07 21.58 -12.37
C GLY A 112 9.24 20.33 -12.01
N ILE A 113 9.58 19.60 -10.95
CA ILE A 113 8.75 18.49 -10.47
C ILE A 113 7.60 19.02 -9.61
N THR A 114 6.36 18.69 -9.98
CA THR A 114 5.16 19.12 -9.24
C THR A 114 4.64 17.99 -8.33
N PRO A 115 3.96 18.31 -7.21
CA PRO A 115 3.37 17.28 -6.36
C PRO A 115 2.35 16.40 -7.12
N ALA A 116 1.63 16.99 -8.08
CA ALA A 116 0.69 16.28 -8.92
C ALA A 116 1.37 15.23 -9.82
N PHE A 117 2.56 15.54 -10.34
CA PHE A 117 3.35 14.61 -11.13
C PHE A 117 3.80 13.40 -10.30
N ILE A 118 4.36 13.65 -9.10
CA ILE A 118 4.80 12.60 -8.17
C ILE A 118 3.62 11.71 -7.78
N LEU A 119 2.52 12.33 -7.32
CA LEU A 119 1.30 11.62 -6.95
C LEU A 119 0.77 10.77 -8.11
N GLY A 120 0.71 11.34 -9.32
CA GLY A 120 0.25 10.64 -10.52
C GLY A 120 1.13 9.45 -10.88
N ASN A 121 2.44 9.58 -10.75
CA ASN A 121 3.36 8.47 -11.00
C ASN A 121 3.19 7.34 -9.97
N ASN A 122 3.10 7.67 -8.68
CA ASN A 122 2.91 6.70 -7.61
C ASN A 122 1.56 5.98 -7.73
N LEU A 123 0.47 6.72 -7.99
CA LEU A 123 -0.84 6.13 -8.22
C LEU A 123 -0.86 5.23 -9.46
N ARG A 124 -0.21 5.64 -10.55
CA ARG A 124 -0.09 4.81 -11.76
C ARG A 124 0.64 3.50 -11.47
N ALA A 125 1.79 3.57 -10.79
CA ALA A 125 2.59 2.40 -10.44
C ALA A 125 1.82 1.43 -9.51
N LEU A 126 1.19 1.96 -8.46
CA LEU A 126 0.41 1.17 -7.52
C LEU A 126 -0.86 0.57 -8.15
N THR A 127 -1.55 1.33 -9.02
CA THR A 127 -2.71 0.83 -9.77
C THR A 127 -2.31 -0.29 -10.72
N LEU A 128 -1.21 -0.12 -11.46
CA LEU A 128 -0.66 -1.18 -12.30
C LEU A 128 -0.32 -2.42 -11.48
N ALA A 129 0.30 -2.24 -10.30
CA ALA A 129 0.59 -3.33 -9.37
C ALA A 129 -0.69 -4.08 -8.96
N ALA A 130 -1.76 -3.36 -8.60
CA ALA A 130 -3.03 -3.99 -8.20
C ALA A 130 -3.70 -4.75 -9.35
N ILE A 131 -3.64 -4.22 -10.58
CA ILE A 131 -4.16 -4.89 -11.79
C ILE A 131 -3.37 -6.18 -12.04
N LEU A 132 -2.03 -6.08 -12.12
CA LEU A 132 -1.15 -7.24 -12.31
C LEU A 132 -1.36 -8.28 -11.21
N GLY A 133 -1.49 -7.83 -9.96
CA GLY A 133 -1.82 -8.64 -8.80
C GLY A 133 -3.12 -9.42 -8.98
N THR A 134 -4.18 -8.75 -9.42
CA THR A 134 -5.49 -9.38 -9.63
C THR A 134 -5.41 -10.53 -10.64
N PHE A 135 -4.68 -10.34 -11.75
CA PHE A 135 -4.51 -11.37 -12.80
C PHE A 135 -3.42 -12.41 -12.51
N SER A 136 -2.68 -12.27 -11.41
CA SER A 136 -1.60 -13.17 -11.01
C SER A 136 -1.83 -13.79 -9.61
N PHE A 137 -3.08 -13.81 -9.17
CA PHE A 137 -3.50 -14.30 -7.85
C PHE A 137 -2.73 -13.67 -6.67
N GLY A 138 -2.36 -12.40 -6.83
CA GLY A 138 -1.68 -11.56 -5.84
C GLY A 138 -0.17 -11.50 -6.01
N SER A 139 0.45 -12.41 -6.76
CA SER A 139 1.92 -12.54 -6.80
C SER A 139 2.63 -11.31 -7.40
N LEU A 140 2.12 -10.72 -8.48
CA LEU A 140 2.71 -9.53 -9.10
C LEU A 140 2.30 -8.21 -8.44
N ALA A 141 1.43 -8.23 -7.43
CA ALA A 141 0.98 -7.02 -6.73
C ALA A 141 2.09 -6.28 -5.99
N VAL A 142 3.18 -6.98 -5.65
CA VAL A 142 4.30 -6.43 -4.90
C VAL A 142 5.42 -5.95 -5.80
N LEU A 143 5.47 -6.40 -7.05
CA LEU A 143 6.67 -6.29 -7.89
C LEU A 143 7.17 -4.85 -8.08
N PRO A 144 6.32 -3.85 -8.41
CA PRO A 144 6.78 -2.47 -8.50
C PRO A 144 7.39 -1.93 -7.21
N LEU A 145 6.79 -2.25 -6.05
CA LEU A 145 7.30 -1.86 -4.74
C LEU A 145 8.67 -2.51 -4.46
N LEU A 146 8.80 -3.81 -4.75
CA LEU A 146 10.06 -4.54 -4.53
C LEU A 146 11.19 -4.00 -5.41
N VAL A 147 10.91 -3.66 -6.66
CA VAL A 147 11.89 -3.06 -7.57
C VAL A 147 12.38 -1.72 -7.02
N THR A 148 11.46 -0.83 -6.62
CA THR A 148 11.82 0.48 -6.07
C THR A 148 12.67 0.35 -4.79
N LEU A 149 12.31 -0.54 -3.88
CA LEU A 149 13.04 -0.71 -2.61
C LEU A 149 14.38 -1.43 -2.79
N GLY A 150 14.46 -2.39 -3.72
CA GLY A 150 15.72 -3.02 -4.08
C GLY A 150 16.69 -2.01 -4.70
N LEU A 151 16.19 -1.15 -5.60
CA LEU A 151 16.97 -0.07 -6.20
C LEU A 151 17.40 0.97 -5.15
N ALA A 152 16.49 1.35 -4.23
CA ALA A 152 16.83 2.26 -3.15
C ALA A 152 17.96 1.68 -2.28
N THR A 153 17.87 0.40 -1.90
CA THR A 153 18.93 -0.27 -1.12
C THR A 153 20.26 -0.30 -1.87
N TYR A 154 20.22 -0.62 -3.16
CA TYR A 154 21.40 -0.59 -4.03
C TYR A 154 22.05 0.80 -4.07
N LEU A 155 21.29 1.85 -4.36
CA LEU A 155 21.80 3.23 -4.43
C LEU A 155 22.32 3.74 -3.09
N GLY A 156 21.64 3.40 -1.98
CA GLY A 156 22.07 3.77 -0.64
C GLY A 156 23.43 3.17 -0.26
N LEU A 157 23.67 1.90 -0.63
CA LEU A 157 24.95 1.24 -0.40
C LEU A 157 26.06 1.82 -1.29
N LEU A 158 25.77 2.12 -2.54
CA LEU A 158 26.75 2.77 -3.42
C LEU A 158 27.18 4.13 -2.88
N LEU A 159 26.25 4.94 -2.37
CA LEU A 159 26.59 6.22 -1.72
C LEU A 159 27.49 6.00 -0.51
N LEU A 160 27.13 5.07 0.37
CA LEU A 160 27.90 4.75 1.57
C LEU A 160 29.33 4.32 1.22
N TRP A 161 29.49 3.41 0.27
CA TRP A 161 30.80 2.91 -0.14
C TRP A 161 31.61 3.90 -0.95
N SER A 162 30.96 4.91 -1.53
CA SER A 162 31.63 6.04 -2.19
C SER A 162 32.07 7.14 -1.20
N GLY A 163 31.92 6.90 0.11
CA GLY A 163 32.38 7.80 1.16
C GLY A 163 31.37 8.89 1.56
N TYR A 164 30.12 8.80 1.12
CA TYR A 164 29.07 9.72 1.57
C TYR A 164 28.51 9.28 2.92
N SER A 165 28.15 10.27 3.74
CA SER A 165 27.45 10.02 5.00
C SER A 165 26.10 9.32 4.77
N PRO A 166 25.73 8.31 5.59
CA PRO A 166 24.41 7.65 5.51
C PRO A 166 23.24 8.63 5.59
N TRP A 167 23.44 9.76 6.29
CA TRP A 167 22.44 10.79 6.46
C TRP A 167 22.01 11.41 5.13
N VAL A 168 22.91 11.51 4.15
CA VAL A 168 22.59 12.03 2.81
C VAL A 168 21.50 11.17 2.18
N PHE A 169 21.68 9.85 2.15
CA PHE A 169 20.67 8.94 1.61
C PHE A 169 19.36 8.94 2.42
N ILE A 170 19.45 8.94 3.76
CA ILE A 170 18.27 9.00 4.63
C ILE A 170 17.48 10.28 4.39
N SER A 171 18.14 11.42 4.21
CA SER A 171 17.50 12.72 3.96
C SER A 171 16.74 12.79 2.63
N LEU A 172 17.18 12.01 1.64
CA LEU A 172 16.51 11.90 0.35
C LEU A 172 15.24 11.06 0.41
N ILE A 173 15.04 10.22 1.43
CA ILE A 173 13.90 9.29 1.52
C ILE A 173 13.01 9.63 2.70
N ALA A 174 13.56 9.76 3.90
CA ALA A 174 12.81 9.80 5.15
C ALA A 174 11.70 10.86 5.20
N PRO A 175 11.88 12.10 4.72
CA PRO A 175 10.84 13.12 4.87
C PRO A 175 9.49 12.70 4.28
N HIS A 176 9.48 12.20 3.03
CA HIS A 176 8.25 11.76 2.36
C HIS A 176 8.00 10.24 2.53
N GLY A 177 9.07 9.45 2.57
CA GLY A 177 9.04 7.99 2.68
C GLY A 177 8.38 7.46 3.96
N LEU A 178 8.36 8.25 5.05
CA LEU A 178 7.61 7.91 6.26
C LEU A 178 6.10 7.78 6.04
N LEU A 179 5.55 8.48 5.04
CA LEU A 179 4.14 8.37 4.65
C LEU A 179 3.95 7.45 3.44
N GLU A 180 4.84 7.56 2.45
CA GLU A 180 4.74 6.79 1.22
C GLU A 180 4.92 5.28 1.45
N LEU A 181 5.93 4.87 2.24
CA LEU A 181 6.23 3.46 2.43
C LEU A 181 5.10 2.68 3.12
N PRO A 182 4.50 3.16 4.24
CA PRO A 182 3.34 2.50 4.81
C PRO A 182 2.13 2.48 3.85
N ALA A 183 1.92 3.57 3.10
CA ALA A 183 0.81 3.67 2.17
C ALA A 183 0.94 2.67 1.00
N ALA A 184 2.12 2.58 0.38
CA ALA A 184 2.43 1.61 -0.65
C ALA A 184 2.36 0.17 -0.14
N PHE A 185 2.86 -0.08 1.08
CA PHE A 185 2.76 -1.38 1.75
C PHE A 185 1.30 -1.82 1.92
N LEU A 186 0.43 -0.95 2.45
CA LEU A 186 -1.00 -1.24 2.64
C LEU A 186 -1.72 -1.48 1.31
N TRP A 187 -1.40 -0.69 0.29
CA TRP A 187 -1.93 -0.88 -1.06
C TRP A 187 -1.55 -2.25 -1.62
N CYS A 188 -0.26 -2.59 -1.61
CA CYS A 188 0.23 -3.88 -2.10
C CYS A 188 -0.36 -5.04 -1.29
N ALA A 189 -0.43 -4.96 0.04
CA ALA A 189 -0.96 -6.05 0.87
C ALA A 189 -2.45 -6.31 0.60
N THR A 190 -3.25 -5.25 0.46
CA THR A 190 -4.68 -5.41 0.13
C THR A 190 -4.89 -5.86 -1.32
N ALA A 191 -4.01 -5.48 -2.25
CA ALA A 191 -4.01 -5.97 -3.63
C ALA A 191 -3.58 -7.44 -3.75
N VAL A 192 -2.60 -7.90 -2.98
CA VAL A 192 -2.24 -9.33 -2.87
C VAL A 192 -3.46 -10.13 -2.43
N ARG A 193 -4.16 -9.66 -1.39
CA ARG A 193 -5.36 -10.34 -0.89
C ARG A 193 -6.51 -10.31 -1.91
N LEU A 194 -6.67 -9.21 -2.65
CA LEU A 194 -7.65 -9.10 -3.74
C LEU A 194 -7.43 -10.18 -4.81
N GLY A 195 -6.18 -10.37 -5.25
CA GLY A 195 -5.85 -11.45 -6.20
C GLY A 195 -6.01 -12.85 -5.60
N ALA A 196 -5.59 -13.04 -4.35
CA ALA A 196 -5.67 -14.35 -3.67
C ALA A 196 -7.13 -14.80 -3.37
N ALA A 197 -8.08 -13.86 -3.30
CA ALA A 197 -9.49 -14.17 -2.98
C ALA A 197 -10.14 -15.12 -4.01
N PHE A 198 -9.64 -15.17 -5.25
CA PHE A 198 -10.12 -16.12 -6.27
C PHE A 198 -9.82 -17.58 -5.95
N ILE A 199 -8.69 -17.86 -5.27
CA ILE A 199 -8.23 -19.23 -4.98
C ILE A 199 -8.46 -19.64 -3.53
N ALA A 200 -8.56 -18.66 -2.63
CA ALA A 200 -8.75 -18.85 -1.20
C ALA A 200 -9.80 -17.86 -0.65
N PRO A 201 -11.10 -18.04 -0.98
CA PRO A 201 -12.15 -17.18 -0.46
C PRO A 201 -12.29 -17.34 1.06
N PRO A 202 -12.83 -16.31 1.76
CA PRO A 202 -13.10 -16.38 3.20
C PRO A 202 -14.03 -17.54 3.57
N PRO A 203 -13.91 -18.11 4.78
CA PRO A 203 -14.79 -19.19 5.25
C PRO A 203 -16.26 -18.77 5.20
N GLY A 204 -17.13 -19.63 4.65
CA GLY A 204 -18.57 -19.39 4.56
C GLY A 204 -19.01 -18.43 3.46
N MET A 205 -18.10 -17.99 2.58
CA MET A 205 -18.41 -17.17 1.42
C MET A 205 -18.18 -17.93 0.11
N ALA A 206 -19.01 -17.63 -0.88
CA ALA A 206 -18.75 -18.03 -2.27
C ALA A 206 -17.56 -17.25 -2.85
N VAL A 207 -16.98 -17.71 -3.96
CA VAL A 207 -15.80 -17.07 -4.57
C VAL A 207 -16.09 -15.63 -4.96
N GLY A 208 -17.22 -15.40 -5.62
CA GLY A 208 -17.63 -14.06 -6.04
C GLY A 208 -17.87 -13.11 -4.86
N GLU A 209 -18.50 -13.58 -3.78
CA GLU A 209 -18.74 -12.77 -2.58
C GLU A 209 -17.43 -12.43 -1.86
N GLY A 210 -16.54 -13.40 -1.70
CA GLY A 210 -15.23 -13.20 -1.10
C GLY A 210 -14.37 -12.20 -1.87
N TRP A 211 -14.39 -12.27 -3.20
CA TRP A 211 -13.68 -11.31 -4.05
C TRP A 211 -14.27 -9.90 -3.97
N LEU A 212 -15.61 -9.76 -3.97
CA LEU A 212 -16.27 -8.46 -3.81
C LEU A 212 -15.97 -7.83 -2.44
N GLN A 213 -15.89 -8.62 -1.37
CA GLN A 213 -15.44 -8.14 -0.06
C GLN A 213 -13.99 -7.65 -0.13
N ALA A 214 -13.11 -8.43 -0.77
CA ALA A 214 -11.70 -8.05 -0.91
C ALA A 214 -11.54 -6.75 -1.71
N LEU A 215 -12.33 -6.57 -2.78
CA LEU A 215 -12.35 -5.35 -3.59
C LEU A 215 -12.86 -4.15 -2.79
N ALA A 216 -13.95 -4.30 -2.04
CA ALA A 216 -14.49 -3.22 -1.22
C ALA A 216 -13.48 -2.75 -0.15
N ASP A 217 -12.83 -3.71 0.50
CA ASP A 217 -11.76 -3.41 1.47
C ASP A 217 -10.53 -2.77 0.82
N PHE A 218 -10.10 -3.23 -0.36
CA PHE A 218 -9.02 -2.61 -1.12
C PHE A 218 -9.35 -1.15 -1.43
N LEU A 219 -10.55 -0.87 -1.96
CA LEU A 219 -10.98 0.49 -2.30
C LEU A 219 -11.07 1.40 -1.06
N LYS A 220 -11.56 0.89 0.06
CA LYS A 220 -11.59 1.63 1.33
C LYS A 220 -10.18 2.06 1.77
N ILE A 221 -9.22 1.14 1.78
CA ILE A 221 -7.84 1.44 2.14
C ILE A 221 -7.17 2.36 1.10
N ALA A 222 -7.33 2.05 -0.19
CA ALA A 222 -6.79 2.83 -1.29
C ALA A 222 -7.23 4.30 -1.26
N LEU A 223 -8.53 4.54 -1.09
CA LEU A 223 -9.10 5.88 -1.22
C LEU A 223 -9.07 6.69 0.07
N LEU A 224 -9.24 6.06 1.24
CA LEU A 224 -9.43 6.76 2.52
C LEU A 224 -8.18 6.75 3.41
N VAL A 225 -7.19 5.93 3.08
CA VAL A 225 -5.94 5.84 3.83
C VAL A 225 -4.73 6.15 2.94
N VAL A 226 -4.57 5.40 1.85
CA VAL A 226 -3.37 5.50 1.00
C VAL A 226 -3.36 6.78 0.19
N LEU A 227 -4.44 7.12 -0.51
CA LEU A 227 -4.48 8.31 -1.35
C LEU A 227 -4.19 9.61 -0.56
N PRO A 228 -4.83 9.88 0.60
CA PRO A 228 -4.47 11.03 1.42
C PRO A 228 -3.01 11.02 1.86
N ALA A 229 -2.47 9.86 2.27
CA ALA A 229 -1.07 9.75 2.67
C ALA A 229 -0.10 10.07 1.52
N LEU A 230 -0.37 9.57 0.31
CA LEU A 230 0.42 9.87 -0.89
C LEU A 230 0.33 11.33 -1.30
N MET A 231 -0.83 11.97 -1.16
CA MET A 231 -0.97 13.41 -1.42
C MET A 231 -0.07 14.24 -0.49
N VAL A 232 -0.04 13.91 0.80
CA VAL A 232 0.83 14.58 1.77
C VAL A 232 2.29 14.24 1.51
N ALA A 233 2.63 12.98 1.21
CA ALA A 233 3.97 12.56 0.86
C ALA A 233 4.53 13.33 -0.34
N ALA A 234 3.75 13.47 -1.43
CA ALA A 234 4.16 14.21 -2.62
C ALA A 234 4.38 15.71 -2.35
N LEU A 235 3.59 16.32 -1.46
CA LEU A 235 3.81 17.70 -1.03
C LEU A 235 5.13 17.84 -0.26
N ILE A 236 5.41 16.90 0.65
CA ILE A 236 6.66 16.84 1.40
C ILE A 236 7.83 16.60 0.45
N GLU A 237 7.67 15.73 -0.55
CA GLU A 237 8.71 15.36 -1.50
C GLU A 237 9.16 16.53 -2.37
N VAL A 238 8.23 17.37 -2.82
CA VAL A 238 8.59 18.56 -3.61
C VAL A 238 9.11 19.70 -2.74
N ARG A 239 8.53 19.91 -1.55
CA ARG A 239 8.79 21.14 -0.77
C ARG A 239 9.85 20.98 0.32
N LEU A 240 9.88 19.84 0.99
CA LEU A 240 10.69 19.63 2.19
C LEU A 240 11.89 18.72 1.91
N THR A 241 11.70 17.60 1.22
CA THR A 241 12.79 16.64 0.94
C THR A 241 14.02 17.30 0.31
N PRO A 242 13.93 18.18 -0.71
CA PRO A 242 15.11 18.79 -1.33
C PRO A 242 15.83 19.72 -0.37
N VAL A 243 15.09 20.47 0.45
CA VAL A 243 15.65 21.40 1.44
C VAL A 243 16.42 20.63 2.51
N VAL A 244 15.81 19.56 3.05
CA VAL A 244 16.45 18.70 4.04
C VAL A 244 17.67 18.01 3.45
N ALA A 245 17.57 17.48 2.23
CA ALA A 245 18.67 16.81 1.56
C ALA A 245 19.86 17.74 1.27
N MET A 246 19.60 18.95 0.79
CA MET A 246 20.65 19.97 0.60
C MET A 246 21.29 20.33 1.93
N TRP A 247 20.50 20.59 2.98
CA TRP A 247 21.05 20.93 4.29
C TRP A 247 21.94 19.83 4.84
N VAL A 248 21.50 18.57 4.77
CA VAL A 248 22.30 17.41 5.22
C VAL A 248 23.54 17.23 4.35
N PHE A 249 23.45 17.41 3.03
CA PHE A 249 24.60 17.33 2.14
C PHE A 249 25.66 18.38 2.48
N TRP A 250 25.28 19.63 2.75
CA TRP A 250 26.26 20.67 3.12
C TRP A 250 26.84 20.47 4.52
N ALA A 251 26.07 19.89 5.45
CA ALA A 251 26.53 19.65 6.81
C ALA A 251 27.38 18.37 6.96
N TYR A 252 27.14 17.35 6.13
CA TYR A 252 27.67 15.98 6.30
C TYR A 252 28.09 15.32 4.98
N GLY A 253 28.29 16.07 3.89
CA GLY A 253 28.42 15.55 2.53
C GLY A 253 29.59 14.62 2.28
N ARG A 254 30.61 14.62 3.15
CA ARG A 254 31.71 13.66 3.23
C ARG A 254 32.25 13.62 4.65
#